data_AF-A0A136MVR0-F1
#
_entry.id   AF-A0A136MVR0-F1
#
_cell.length_a   1.000
_cell.length_b   1.000
_cell.length_c   1.000
_cell.angle_alpha   90.00
_cell.angle_beta   90.00
_cell.angle_gamma   90.00
#
_symmetry.space_group_name_H-M   'P 1'
#
loop_
_entity.id
_entity.type
_entity.pdbx_description
1 polymer ?
#
loop_
_entity_poly.entity_id
_entity_poly.type
_entity_poly.pdbx_seq_one_letter_code
_entity_poly.pdbx_strand_id
1 'polypeptide(L)'
;MRYLFLLFGMMGLFSCAPSLSYYTEKVHHELGRHEGDLKDIQFYISRDIVLWRDVSSGTSVVSNGKIKMVEGRRVEEVIIEHGTPGVFFIFS
;
A
#
# COMPACT_ATOMS: atom_id res chain seq x y z
N MET A 1 39.45 5.54 27.00
CA MET A 1 38.70 4.26 26.94
C MET A 1 37.20 4.41 27.13
N ARG A 2 36.68 5.17 28.13
CA ARG A 2 35.23 5.35 28.35
C ARG A 2 34.49 6.04 27.19
N TYR A 3 35.11 7.03 26.54
CA TYR A 3 34.51 7.72 25.38
C TYR A 3 34.50 6.88 24.10
N LEU A 4 35.36 5.87 23.99
CA LEU A 4 35.40 4.96 22.83
C LEU A 4 34.15 4.07 22.78
N PHE A 5 33.69 3.62 23.96
CA PHE A 5 32.46 2.84 24.12
C PHE A 5 31.20 3.67 23.81
N LEU A 6 31.19 4.95 24.19
CA LEU A 6 30.13 5.90 23.85
C LEU A 6 30.05 6.17 22.35
N LEU A 7 31.20 6.28 21.67
CA LEU A 7 31.28 6.48 20.23
C LEU A 7 30.75 5.26 19.44
N PHE A 8 31.06 4.04 19.91
CA PHE A 8 30.57 2.80 19.29
C PHE A 8 29.07 2.59 19.47
N GLY A 9 28.50 2.99 20.62
CA GLY A 9 27.05 2.93 20.85
C GLY A 9 26.24 3.87 19.94
N MET A 10 26.82 5.01 19.55
CA MET A 10 26.15 5.99 18.69
C MET A 10 26.06 5.55 17.22
N MET A 11 26.96 4.68 16.74
CA MET A 11 26.95 4.19 15.35
C MET A 11 25.84 3.14 15.08
N GLY A 12 25.30 2.49 16.12
CA GLY A 12 24.26 1.46 15.98
C GLY A 12 22.86 1.99 15.63
N LEU A 13 22.61 3.30 15.79
CA LEU A 13 21.28 3.89 15.60
C LEU A 13 20.93 4.19 14.13
N PHE A 14 21.91 4.14 13.21
CA PHE A 14 21.68 4.44 11.79
C PHE A 14 21.24 3.22 10.96
N SER A 15 21.15 2.03 11.55
CA SER A 15 20.95 0.78 10.80
C SER A 15 19.49 0.44 10.47
N CYS A 16 18.51 1.19 10.95
CA CYS A 16 17.11 0.84 10.81
C CYS A 16 16.33 1.95 10.09
N ALA A 17 16.67 2.19 8.82
CA ALA A 17 15.83 2.96 7.91
C ALA A 17 15.10 1.97 6.99
N PRO A 18 13.76 1.82 7.10
CA PRO A 18 13.02 1.00 6.14
C PRO A 18 13.12 1.66 4.76
N SER A 19 13.82 1.01 3.83
CA SER A 19 13.86 1.44 2.44
C SER A 19 12.59 0.96 1.75
N LEU A 20 11.60 1.83 1.64
CA LEU A 20 10.43 1.58 0.80
C LEU A 20 10.88 1.61 -0.67
N SER A 21 10.80 0.46 -1.33
CA SER A 21 11.04 0.36 -2.78
C SER A 21 9.71 0.38 -3.51
N TYR A 22 9.62 1.15 -4.60
CA TYR A 22 8.43 1.18 -5.43
C TYR A 22 8.27 -0.15 -6.17
N TYR A 23 7.04 -0.64 -6.22
CA TYR A 23 6.70 -1.78 -7.07
C TYR A 23 6.81 -1.38 -8.54
N THR A 24 7.78 -1.96 -9.24
CA THR A 24 8.05 -1.74 -10.67
C THR A 24 8.12 -3.08 -11.38
N GLU A 25 7.99 -3.08 -12.70
CA GLU A 25 8.16 -4.29 -13.51
C GLU A 25 9.52 -4.97 -13.26
N LYS A 26 10.58 -4.18 -13.10
CA LYS A 26 11.91 -4.69 -12.72
C LYS A 26 11.89 -5.41 -11.38
N VAL A 27 11.29 -4.80 -10.35
CA VAL A 27 11.15 -5.42 -9.01
C VAL A 27 10.31 -6.70 -9.09
N HIS A 28 9.26 -6.70 -9.91
CA HIS A 28 8.44 -7.90 -10.15
C HIS A 28 9.24 -9.02 -10.80
N HIS A 29 10.10 -8.73 -11.78
CA HIS A 29 10.94 -9.75 -12.41
C HIS A 29 12.10 -10.24 -11.53
N GLU A 30 12.68 -9.35 -10.72
CA GLU A 30 13.76 -9.70 -9.80
C GLU A 30 13.26 -10.54 -8.62
N LEU A 31 12.09 -10.21 -8.07
CA LEU A 31 11.51 -10.89 -6.91
C LEU A 31 10.54 -12.00 -7.28
N GLY A 32 9.88 -11.95 -8.43
CA GLY A 32 8.87 -12.93 -8.87
C GLY A 32 9.43 -14.13 -9.61
N ARG A 33 10.65 -14.57 -9.27
CA ARG A 33 11.29 -15.73 -9.92
C ARG A 33 10.56 -17.04 -9.61
N HIS A 34 9.91 -17.11 -8.44
CA HIS A 34 8.90 -18.11 -8.09
C HIS A 34 7.59 -17.43 -7.69
N GLU A 35 6.44 -18.02 -8.04
CA GLU A 35 5.11 -17.44 -7.76
C GLU A 35 4.83 -17.20 -6.25
N GLY A 36 5.56 -17.89 -5.37
CA GLY A 36 5.48 -17.72 -3.92
C GLY A 36 6.22 -16.49 -3.40
N ASP A 37 7.26 -16.04 -4.09
CA ASP A 37 8.19 -15.03 -3.57
C ASP A 37 7.53 -13.66 -3.37
N LEU A 38 6.54 -13.34 -4.22
CA LEU A 38 5.80 -12.07 -4.14
C LEU A 38 4.71 -12.09 -3.07
N LYS A 39 4.25 -13.27 -2.64
CA LYS A 39 3.17 -13.39 -1.63
C LYS A 39 3.66 -13.00 -0.23
N ASP A 40 4.95 -13.16 0.04
CA ASP A 40 5.55 -12.87 1.34
C ASP A 40 5.99 -11.40 1.49
N ILE A 41 5.72 -10.56 0.48
CA ILE A 41 6.13 -9.16 0.46
C ILE A 41 4.92 -8.25 0.72
N GLN A 42 5.06 -7.35 1.69
CA GLN A 42 4.10 -6.30 1.96
C GLN A 42 4.32 -5.13 0.99
N PHE A 43 3.32 -4.84 0.15
CA PHE A 43 3.32 -3.67 -0.71
C PHE A 43 2.62 -2.50 -0.01
N TYR A 44 2.96 -1.27 -0.40
CA TYR A 44 2.33 -0.06 0.09
C TYR A 44 1.94 0.81 -1.11
N ILE A 45 0.77 1.45 -1.03
CA ILE A 45 0.30 2.29 -2.12
C ILE A 45 1.08 3.60 -2.14
N SER A 46 1.63 3.97 -3.29
CA SER A 46 2.48 5.16 -3.46
C SER A 46 1.71 6.47 -3.63
N ARG A 47 0.38 6.43 -3.68
CA ARG A 47 -0.52 7.58 -3.80
C ARG A 47 -1.95 7.14 -3.47
N ASP A 48 -2.82 8.10 -3.17
CA ASP A 48 -4.23 7.81 -2.93
C ASP A 48 -4.88 7.18 -4.17
N ILE A 49 -5.70 6.15 -3.94
CA ILE A 49 -6.56 5.54 -4.96
C ILE A 49 -7.98 6.00 -4.67
N VAL A 50 -8.58 6.68 -5.64
CA VAL A 50 -9.99 7.10 -5.58
C VAL A 50 -10.79 6.18 -6.49
N LEU A 51 -11.72 5.44 -5.90
CA LEU A 51 -12.62 4.53 -6.60
C LEU A 51 -14.02 5.13 -6.63
N TRP A 52 -14.67 5.08 -7.79
CA TRP A 52 -16.06 5.52 -7.97
C TRP A 52 -16.93 4.36 -8.45
N ARG A 53 -18.11 4.20 -7.83
CA ARG A 53 -19.13 3.23 -8.23
C ARG A 53 -20.47 3.95 -8.44
N ASP A 54 -21.09 3.75 -9.59
CA ASP A 54 -22.46 4.22 -9.84
C ASP A 54 -23.45 3.41 -8.97
N VAL A 55 -24.25 4.11 -8.16
CA VAL A 55 -25.27 3.49 -7.31
C VAL A 55 -26.57 3.42 -8.10
N SER A 56 -26.78 2.33 -8.86
CA SER A 56 -28.08 2.03 -9.44
C SER A 56 -29.07 1.59 -8.35
N SER A 57 -30.37 1.76 -8.59
CA SER A 57 -31.47 1.71 -7.61
C SER A 57 -31.73 0.35 -6.92
N GLY A 58 -30.79 -0.59 -6.94
CA GLY A 58 -30.85 -1.86 -6.22
C GLY A 58 -30.11 -1.77 -4.89
N THR A 59 -30.85 -1.84 -3.78
CA THR A 59 -30.43 -2.02 -2.38
C THR A 59 -28.93 -1.86 -2.10
N SER A 60 -28.42 -0.62 -2.17
CA SER A 60 -27.03 -0.33 -1.82
C SER A 60 -26.92 -0.19 -0.31
N VAL A 61 -26.52 -1.26 0.37
CA VAL A 61 -26.06 -1.20 1.75
C VAL A 61 -24.70 -0.50 1.72
N VAL A 62 -24.66 0.74 2.19
CA VAL A 62 -23.43 1.53 2.32
C VAL A 62 -22.55 0.85 3.35
N SER A 63 -21.57 0.08 2.88
CA SER A 63 -20.75 -0.75 3.76
C SER A 63 -19.52 -0.01 4.27
N ASN A 64 -18.98 0.99 3.54
CA ASN A 64 -17.79 1.76 3.97
C ASN A 64 -17.45 3.03 3.15
N GLY A 65 -18.21 3.39 2.10
CA GLY A 65 -17.90 4.54 1.21
C GLY A 65 -18.67 5.83 1.53
N LYS A 66 -18.25 6.96 0.94
CA LYS A 66 -18.99 8.24 0.99
C LYS A 66 -19.84 8.39 -0.28
N ILE A 67 -21.13 8.68 -0.14
CA ILE A 67 -22.01 8.98 -1.28
C ILE A 67 -21.82 10.43 -1.71
N LYS A 68 -21.57 10.67 -3.00
CA LYS A 68 -21.49 12.00 -3.64
C LYS A 68 -22.43 12.09 -4.83
N MET A 69 -22.89 13.31 -5.13
CA MET A 69 -23.60 13.63 -6.36
C MET A 69 -22.61 14.24 -7.34
N VAL A 70 -22.36 13.56 -8.47
CA VAL A 70 -21.46 14.02 -9.53
C VAL A 70 -22.25 14.01 -10.84
N GLU A 71 -22.36 15.17 -11.50
CA GLU A 71 -23.05 15.30 -12.80
C GLU A 71 -24.48 14.73 -12.83
N GLY A 72 -25.22 14.86 -11.71
CA GLY A 72 -26.59 14.35 -11.58
C GLY A 72 -26.70 12.85 -11.25
N ARG A 73 -25.57 12.12 -11.16
CA ARG A 73 -25.51 10.71 -10.76
C ARG A 73 -25.11 10.57 -9.29
N ARG A 74 -25.69 9.58 -8.61
CA ARG A 74 -25.29 9.17 -7.26
C ARG A 74 -24.13 8.20 -7.39
N VAL A 75 -22.95 8.63 -6.96
CA VAL A 75 -21.74 7.81 -6.96
C VAL A 75 -21.31 7.53 -5.53
N GLU A 76 -20.84 6.32 -5.29
CA GLU A 76 -20.12 5.97 -4.07
C GLU A 76 -18.64 6.13 -4.32
N GLU A 77 -17.98 6.89 -3.44
CA GLU A 77 -16.54 7.11 -3.47
C GLU A 77 -15.89 6.33 -2.32
N VAL A 78 -14.83 5.59 -2.66
CA VAL A 78 -13.94 4.94 -1.70
C VAL A 78 -12.53 5.47 -1.96
N ILE A 79 -11.90 6.00 -0.91
CA ILE A 79 -10.52 6.47 -0.95
C ILE A 79 -9.66 5.46 -0.21
N ILE A 80 -8.63 4.95 -0.87
CA ILE A 80 -7.58 4.14 -0.25
C ILE A 80 -6.35 5.04 -0.12
N GLU A 81 -5.96 5.37 1.10
CA GLU A 81 -4.91 6.34 1.37
C GLU A 81 -3.51 5.81 0.99
N HIS A 82 -2.63 6.73 0.60
CA HIS A 82 -1.20 6.49 0.47
C HIS A 82 -0.66 5.75 1.71
N GLY A 83 0.20 4.75 1.49
CA GLY A 83 0.79 3.97 2.57
C GLY A 83 -0.15 2.91 3.15
N THR A 84 -1.31 2.68 2.54
CA THR A 84 -2.14 1.51 2.87
C THR A 84 -1.39 0.22 2.48
N PRO A 85 -1.32 -0.81 3.35
CA PRO A 85 -0.70 -2.09 3.01
C PRO A 85 -1.55 -2.87 2.00
N GLY A 86 -0.92 -3.44 0.97
CA GLY A 86 -1.52 -4.35 -0.01
C GLY A 86 -0.71 -5.64 -0.16
N VAL A 87 -1.39 -6.74 -0.49
CA VAL A 87 -0.77 -8.05 -0.71
C VAL A 87 -0.87 -8.44 -2.18
N PHE A 88 0.11 -9.20 -2.67
CA PHE A 88 0.04 -9.77 -4.01
C PHE A 88 -0.92 -10.96 -4.02
N PHE A 89 -1.89 -10.95 -4.93
CA PHE A 89 -2.90 -11.99 -5.06
C PHE A 89 -3.00 -12.46 -6.52
N ILE A 90 -2.83 -13.76 -6.75
CA ILE A 90 -3.08 -14.43 -8.04
C ILE A 90 -4.43 -15.14 -7.93
N PHE A 91 -5.35 -14.85 -8.85
CA PHE A 91 -6.55 -15.67 -9.03
C PHE A 91 -6.15 -16.97 -9.71
N SER A 92 -6.15 -18.07 -8.96
CA SER A 92 -5.96 -19.44 -9.47
C SER A 92 -7.30 -20.08 -9.85
#